data_AF-A0A959NA69-F1
#
_entry.id   AF-A0A959NA69-F1
#
_cell.length_a   1.000
_cell.length_b   1.000
_cell.length_c   1.000
_cell.angle_alpha   90.00
_cell.angle_beta   90.00
_cell.angle_gamma   90.00
#
_symmetry.space_group_name_H-M   'P 1'
#
loop_
_entity.id
_entity.type
_entity.pdbx_description
1 polymer ?
#
loop_
_entity_poly.entity_id
_entity_poly.type
_entity_poly.pdbx_seq_one_letter_code
_entity_poly.pdbx_strand_id
1 'polypeptide(L)'
;FKSFPLELERTKPYGYSLFNIDILSGICQILSTKEDNLWTYKLEDGRGMQKGLEFIYPYIKDKSKWMLPPDVMYWDEWPIRHPALLFGGLAFNNQKYIDLWKTLEPLPNTEEGLRNFPIRQPILWID
;
A
#
# COMPACT_ATOMS: atom_id res chain seq x y z
N PHE A 1 -5.66 11.83 13.50
CA PHE A 1 -5.43 10.41 13.17
C PHE A 1 -4.45 10.33 12.01
N LYS A 2 -3.19 10.00 12.28
CA LYS A 2 -2.17 9.73 11.26
C LYS A 2 -1.91 8.21 11.25
N SER A 3 -1.86 7.57 10.10
CA SER A 3 -1.29 6.21 9.96
C SER A 3 0.19 6.35 9.63
N PHE A 4 1.00 5.33 9.96
CA PHE A 4 2.45 5.31 9.70
C PHE A 4 3.21 6.52 10.27
N PRO A 5 3.06 6.83 11.59
CA PRO A 5 3.62 8.05 12.17
C PRO A 5 5.13 8.17 11.99
N LEU A 6 5.87 7.06 12.05
CA LEU A 6 7.33 7.06 11.93
C LEU A 6 7.79 7.29 10.48
N GLU A 7 6.99 6.84 9.52
CA GLU A 7 7.19 6.97 8.09
C GLU A 7 6.94 8.42 7.66
N LEU A 8 5.91 9.04 8.22
CA LEU A 8 5.58 10.44 7.99
C LEU A 8 6.64 11.42 8.50
N GLU A 9 7.52 10.99 9.41
CA GLU A 9 8.67 11.78 9.93
C GLU A 9 9.95 11.59 9.09
N ARG A 10 9.92 10.76 8.04
CA ARG A 10 11.09 10.52 7.17
C ARG A 10 11.21 11.58 6.09
N THR A 11 12.35 11.53 5.39
CA THR A 11 12.65 12.38 4.22
C THR A 11 11.91 11.96 2.95
N LYS A 12 11.34 10.75 2.92
CA LYS A 12 10.51 10.22 1.82
C LYS A 12 9.17 9.70 2.35
N PRO A 13 8.36 10.54 3.02
CA PRO A 13 7.23 10.08 3.81
C PRO A 13 6.15 9.36 2.98
N TYR A 14 5.99 9.72 1.70
CA TYR A 14 5.02 9.06 0.82
C TYR A 14 5.51 7.67 0.42
N GLY A 15 6.72 7.57 -0.16
CA GLY A 15 7.33 6.31 -0.57
C GLY A 15 7.48 5.33 0.60
N TYR A 16 7.85 5.79 1.80
CA TYR A 16 7.90 4.93 2.98
C TYR A 16 6.53 4.42 3.42
N SER A 17 5.49 5.27 3.35
CA SER A 17 4.12 4.84 3.69
C SER A 17 3.60 3.79 2.69
N LEU A 18 3.88 3.99 1.39
CA LEU A 18 3.55 3.05 0.32
C LEU A 18 4.30 1.72 0.49
N PHE A 19 5.60 1.78 0.74
CA PHE A 19 6.41 0.59 1.01
C PHE A 19 5.86 -0.20 2.21
N ASN A 20 5.59 0.48 3.33
CA ASN A 20 5.15 -0.19 4.53
C ASN A 20 3.78 -0.87 4.34
N ILE A 21 2.81 -0.20 3.70
CA ILE A 21 1.50 -0.82 3.44
C ILE A 21 1.60 -1.99 2.46
N ASP A 22 2.49 -1.93 1.47
CA ASP A 22 2.72 -3.03 0.53
C ASP A 22 3.31 -4.26 1.25
N ILE A 23 4.32 -4.08 2.10
CA ILE A 23 4.90 -5.18 2.88
C ILE A 23 3.88 -5.78 3.85
N LEU A 24 3.16 -4.95 4.59
CA LEU A 24 2.13 -5.43 5.52
C LEU A 24 1.00 -6.17 4.78
N SER A 25 0.63 -5.71 3.58
CA SER A 25 -0.35 -6.39 2.74
C SER A 25 0.16 -7.77 2.27
N GLY A 26 1.43 -7.88 1.90
CA GLY A 26 2.06 -9.15 1.54
C GLY A 26 2.09 -10.12 2.72
N ILE A 27 2.40 -9.64 3.92
CA ILE A 27 2.33 -10.45 5.16
C ILE A 27 0.90 -10.98 5.36
N CYS A 28 -0.10 -10.13 5.24
CA CYS A 28 -1.50 -10.55 5.37
C CYS A 28 -1.88 -11.57 4.30
N GLN A 29 -1.43 -11.38 3.05
CA GLN A 29 -1.70 -12.31 1.96
C GLN A 29 -1.06 -13.69 2.18
N ILE A 30 0.18 -13.75 2.68
CA ILE A 30 0.91 -15.01 2.87
C ILE A 30 0.45 -15.77 4.11
N LEU A 31 0.21 -15.05 5.22
CA LEU A 31 0.01 -15.68 6.53
C LEU A 31 -1.46 -15.87 6.92
N SER A 32 -2.42 -15.20 6.25
CA SER A 32 -3.83 -15.38 6.59
C SER A 32 -4.33 -16.77 6.21
N THR A 33 -5.07 -17.38 7.12
CA THR A 33 -5.81 -18.63 6.90
C THR A 33 -7.31 -18.41 7.12
N LYS A 34 -8.12 -19.47 7.00
CA LYS A 34 -9.55 -19.40 7.34
C LYS A 34 -9.77 -19.21 8.84
N GLU A 35 -8.88 -19.75 9.65
CA GLU A 35 -8.94 -19.73 11.10
C GLU A 35 -8.29 -18.48 11.71
N ASP A 36 -7.27 -17.91 11.04
CA ASP A 36 -6.57 -16.70 11.47
C ASP A 36 -6.39 -15.72 10.30
N ASN A 37 -7.27 -14.73 10.21
CA ASN A 37 -7.30 -13.79 9.10
C ASN A 37 -6.76 -12.41 9.49
N LEU A 38 -5.50 -12.15 9.13
CA LEU A 38 -4.78 -10.91 9.44
C LEU A 38 -5.37 -9.67 8.74
N TRP A 39 -6.10 -9.84 7.64
CA TRP A 39 -6.81 -8.72 7.01
C TRP A 39 -7.89 -8.14 7.92
N THR A 40 -8.58 -9.01 8.65
CA THR A 40 -9.67 -8.63 9.56
C THR A 40 -9.21 -8.39 10.99
N TYR A 41 -7.96 -8.72 11.33
CA TYR A 41 -7.37 -8.46 12.63
C TYR A 41 -7.36 -6.96 12.94
N LYS A 42 -7.81 -6.61 14.15
CA LYS A 42 -7.90 -5.23 14.64
C LYS A 42 -7.50 -5.18 16.11
N LEU A 43 -6.77 -4.15 16.47
CA LEU A 43 -6.53 -3.78 17.87
C LEU A 43 -7.83 -3.25 18.50
N GLU A 44 -7.86 -3.19 19.84
CA GLU A 44 -9.01 -2.68 20.60
C GLU A 44 -9.39 -1.24 20.21
N ASP A 45 -8.41 -0.42 19.81
CA ASP A 45 -8.61 0.95 19.31
C ASP A 45 -9.01 1.02 17.81
N GLY A 46 -9.23 -0.13 17.19
CA GLY A 46 -9.65 -0.31 15.81
C GLY A 46 -8.55 -0.11 14.78
N ARG A 47 -7.27 0.04 15.15
CA ARG A 47 -6.16 -0.01 14.19
C ARG A 47 -6.06 -1.40 13.56
N GLY A 48 -5.77 -1.44 12.26
CA GLY A 48 -5.64 -2.66 11.46
C GLY A 48 -5.47 -2.32 9.99
N MET A 49 -5.34 -3.34 9.14
CA MET A 49 -5.06 -3.18 7.70
C MET A 49 -6.09 -2.32 6.98
N GLN A 50 -7.36 -2.46 7.34
CA GLN A 50 -8.44 -1.66 6.77
C GLN A 50 -8.20 -0.15 6.94
N LYS A 51 -7.85 0.32 8.15
CA LYS A 51 -7.57 1.74 8.40
C LYS A 51 -6.29 2.21 7.69
N GLY A 52 -5.29 1.34 7.56
CA GLY A 52 -4.06 1.65 6.83
C GLY A 52 -4.33 1.91 5.35
N LEU A 53 -5.15 1.06 4.72
CA LEU A 53 -5.58 1.23 3.33
C LEU A 53 -6.50 2.44 3.14
N GLU A 54 -7.47 2.64 4.04
CA GLU A 54 -8.36 3.81 4.02
C GLU A 54 -7.56 5.12 4.11
N PHE A 55 -6.47 5.14 4.90
CA PHE A 55 -5.59 6.29 5.00
C PHE A 55 -4.81 6.55 3.71
N ILE A 56 -4.18 5.52 3.10
CA ILE A 56 -3.25 5.74 1.99
C ILE A 56 -3.96 5.85 0.62
N TYR A 57 -5.11 5.20 0.45
CA TYR A 57 -5.84 5.12 -0.82
C TYR A 57 -6.11 6.50 -1.48
N PRO A 58 -6.59 7.53 -0.76
CA PRO A 58 -6.86 8.83 -1.37
C PRO A 58 -5.62 9.47 -2.01
N TYR A 59 -4.43 9.20 -1.44
CA TYR A 59 -3.16 9.74 -1.93
C TYR A 59 -2.59 8.92 -3.09
N ILE A 60 -2.85 7.61 -3.13
CA ILE A 60 -2.54 6.78 -4.31
C ILE A 60 -3.44 7.19 -5.49
N LYS A 61 -4.72 7.43 -5.22
CA LYS A 61 -5.68 7.85 -6.25
C LYS A 61 -5.35 9.22 -6.83
N ASP A 62 -4.88 10.12 -5.98
CA ASP A 62 -4.61 11.51 -6.33
C ASP A 62 -3.43 12.01 -5.49
N LYS A 63 -2.24 11.84 -6.07
CA LYS A 63 -0.97 12.21 -5.43
C LYS A 63 -0.90 13.68 -5.04
N SER A 64 -1.63 14.57 -5.74
CA SER A 64 -1.66 16.01 -5.44
C SER A 64 -2.27 16.33 -4.07
N LYS A 65 -3.04 15.39 -3.50
CA LYS A 65 -3.65 15.52 -2.16
C LYS A 65 -2.70 15.15 -1.02
N TRP A 66 -1.47 14.71 -1.31
CA TRP A 66 -0.51 14.43 -0.28
C TRP A 66 -0.24 15.68 0.57
N MET A 67 -0.36 15.55 1.89
CA MET A 67 -0.40 16.70 2.80
C MET A 67 0.98 17.12 3.32
N LEU A 68 2.01 16.27 3.13
CA LEU A 68 3.37 16.54 3.56
C LEU A 68 4.22 17.00 2.36
N PRO A 69 5.41 17.58 2.61
CA PRO A 69 6.35 17.86 1.54
C PRO A 69 6.60 16.62 0.67
N PRO A 70 6.83 16.81 -0.64
CA PRO A 70 7.25 15.74 -1.54
C PRO A 70 8.49 15.02 -1.02
N ASP A 71 8.59 13.73 -1.35
CA ASP A 71 9.78 12.93 -1.07
C ASP A 71 11.02 13.58 -1.72
N VAL A 72 12.11 13.71 -0.95
CA VAL A 72 13.34 14.36 -1.45
C VAL A 72 14.03 13.61 -2.60
N MET A 73 13.66 12.34 -2.81
CA MET A 73 14.13 11.51 -3.93
C MET A 73 13.03 10.57 -4.36
N TYR A 74 12.98 10.26 -5.66
CA TYR A 74 12.09 9.27 -6.26
C TYR A 74 10.60 9.58 -6.10
N TRP A 75 10.25 10.85 -5.82
CA TRP A 75 8.87 11.30 -5.71
C TRP A 75 8.05 10.87 -6.93
N ASP A 76 8.54 11.14 -8.14
CA ASP A 76 7.84 10.91 -9.41
C ASP A 76 7.72 9.44 -9.83
N GLU A 77 8.36 8.52 -9.09
CA GLU A 77 8.20 7.08 -9.32
C GLU A 77 6.92 6.52 -8.72
N TRP A 78 6.28 7.28 -7.84
CA TRP A 78 5.06 6.88 -7.15
C TRP A 78 3.86 7.71 -7.62
N PRO A 79 2.64 7.15 -7.59
CA PRO A 79 2.33 5.75 -7.29
C PRO A 79 2.46 4.82 -8.51
N ILE A 80 2.56 3.52 -8.24
CA ILE A 80 2.48 2.43 -9.23
C ILE A 80 1.42 1.40 -8.80
N ARG A 81 1.35 0.23 -9.43
CA ARG A 81 0.47 -0.89 -9.09
C ARG A 81 0.75 -1.53 -7.73
N HIS A 82 0.59 -0.74 -6.66
CA HIS A 82 0.79 -1.14 -5.27
C HIS A 82 0.00 -2.42 -4.94
N PRO A 83 0.66 -3.55 -4.60
CA PRO A 83 0.00 -4.81 -4.27
C PRO A 83 -1.03 -4.68 -3.14
N ALA A 84 -0.85 -3.71 -2.24
CA ALA A 84 -1.82 -3.45 -1.17
C ALA A 84 -3.23 -3.13 -1.71
N LEU A 85 -3.34 -2.47 -2.87
CA LEU A 85 -4.62 -2.21 -3.50
C LEU A 85 -5.28 -3.49 -4.03
N LEU A 86 -4.50 -4.39 -4.66
CA LEU A 86 -5.02 -5.64 -5.18
C LEU A 86 -5.43 -6.57 -4.05
N PHE A 87 -4.51 -6.86 -3.12
CA PHE A 87 -4.77 -7.78 -2.03
C PHE A 87 -5.86 -7.25 -1.08
N GLY A 88 -5.79 -5.98 -0.69
CA GLY A 88 -6.83 -5.36 0.14
C GLY A 88 -8.17 -5.24 -0.58
N GLY A 89 -8.15 -5.01 -1.90
CA GLY A 89 -9.35 -4.99 -2.74
C GLY A 89 -10.08 -6.33 -2.73
N LEU A 90 -9.35 -7.43 -2.83
CA LEU A 90 -9.90 -8.78 -2.74
C LEU A 90 -10.36 -9.11 -1.31
N ALA A 91 -9.50 -8.89 -0.31
CA ALA A 91 -9.78 -9.24 1.09
C ALA A 91 -10.98 -8.48 1.68
N PHE A 92 -11.20 -7.22 1.29
CA PHE A 92 -12.30 -6.40 1.77
C PHE A 92 -13.45 -6.24 0.76
N ASN A 93 -13.43 -7.01 -0.34
CA ASN A 93 -14.40 -6.88 -1.44
C ASN A 93 -14.59 -5.42 -1.90
N ASN A 94 -13.47 -4.68 -2.03
CA ASN A 94 -13.44 -3.27 -2.36
C ASN A 94 -13.01 -3.06 -3.82
N GLN A 95 -14.01 -2.99 -4.71
CA GLN A 95 -13.80 -2.84 -6.15
C GLN A 95 -13.02 -1.56 -6.51
N LYS A 96 -13.15 -0.49 -5.72
CA LYS A 96 -12.46 0.79 -5.98
C LYS A 96 -10.93 0.66 -5.90
N TYR A 97 -10.43 -0.26 -5.07
CA TYR A 97 -9.00 -0.52 -4.96
C TYR A 97 -8.50 -1.30 -6.17
N ILE A 98 -9.24 -2.33 -6.58
CA ILE A 98 -8.92 -3.16 -7.76
C ILE A 98 -8.96 -2.31 -9.03
N ASP A 99 -9.96 -1.45 -9.19
CA ASP A 99 -10.10 -0.59 -10.36
C ASP A 99 -8.94 0.41 -10.46
N LEU A 100 -8.58 1.06 -9.35
CA LEU A 100 -7.41 1.94 -9.32
C LEU A 100 -6.11 1.19 -9.61
N TRP A 101 -5.94 -0.01 -9.05
CA TRP A 101 -4.77 -0.84 -9.31
C TRP A 101 -4.58 -1.12 -10.81
N LYS A 102 -5.67 -1.39 -11.55
CA LYS A 102 -5.59 -1.65 -13.00
C LYS A 102 -5.10 -0.45 -13.81
N THR A 103 -5.32 0.78 -13.34
CA THR A 103 -4.97 2.01 -14.09
C THR A 103 -3.54 2.48 -13.87
N LEU A 104 -2.86 2.01 -12.82
CA LEU A 104 -1.51 2.48 -12.47
C LEU A 104 -0.44 1.77 -13.30
N GLU A 105 0.73 2.41 -13.42
CA GLU A 105 1.91 1.82 -14.07
C GLU A 105 2.40 0.59 -13.28
N PRO A 106 2.80 -0.50 -13.95
CA PRO A 106 3.08 -1.77 -13.28
C PRO A 106 4.37 -1.75 -12.44
N LEU A 107 5.38 -0.97 -12.84
CA LEU A 107 6.69 -0.96 -12.22
C LEU A 107 7.29 0.47 -12.19
N PRO A 108 8.20 0.76 -11.24
CA PRO A 108 9.03 1.96 -11.30
C PRO A 108 10.01 1.91 -12.47
N ASN A 109 10.43 3.07 -12.96
CA ASN A 109 11.36 3.20 -14.08
C ASN A 109 12.84 3.23 -13.66
N THR A 110 13.15 3.29 -12.37
CA THR A 110 14.54 3.35 -11.88
C THR A 110 14.92 2.10 -11.09
N GLU A 111 16.22 1.87 -10.98
CA GLU A 111 16.77 0.77 -10.20
C GLU A 111 16.41 0.88 -8.71
N GLU A 112 16.48 2.09 -8.15
CA GLU A 112 16.18 2.28 -6.72
C GLU A 112 14.68 2.14 -6.44
N GLY A 113 13.81 2.58 -7.35
CA GLY A 113 12.38 2.28 -7.29
C GLY A 113 12.12 0.78 -7.28
N LEU A 114 12.75 0.05 -8.21
CA LEU A 114 12.64 -1.41 -8.30
C LEU A 114 13.16 -2.11 -7.04
N ARG A 115 14.24 -1.63 -6.41
CA ARG A 115 14.74 -2.16 -5.13
C ARG A 115 13.75 -1.97 -3.99
N ASN A 116 12.98 -0.89 -4.01
CA ASN A 116 11.95 -0.57 -3.02
C ASN A 116 10.55 -1.10 -3.41
N PHE A 117 10.42 -1.89 -4.47
CA PHE A 117 9.15 -2.51 -4.86
C PHE A 117 9.29 -4.05 -4.98
N PRO A 118 9.23 -4.77 -3.84
CA PRO A 118 9.59 -6.19 -3.79
C PRO A 118 8.52 -7.14 -4.34
N ILE A 119 7.23 -6.80 -4.25
CA ILE A 119 6.14 -7.62 -4.77
C ILE A 119 5.73 -7.10 -6.15
N ARG A 120 6.40 -7.59 -7.19
CA ARG A 120 6.24 -7.09 -8.57
C ARG A 120 5.16 -7.80 -9.36
N GLN A 121 4.80 -9.01 -8.97
CA GLN A 121 3.85 -9.88 -9.66
C GLN A 121 2.79 -10.40 -8.68
N PRO A 122 1.97 -9.51 -8.06
CA PRO A 122 1.02 -9.93 -7.03
C PRO A 122 -0.09 -10.84 -7.56
N ILE A 123 -0.34 -10.86 -8.88
CA ILE A 123 -1.28 -11.80 -9.51
C ILE A 123 -0.83 -13.26 -9.37
N LEU A 124 0.47 -13.54 -9.18
CA LEU A 124 0.91 -14.92 -8.94
C LEU A 124 0.53 -15.45 -7.56
N TRP A 125 -0.02 -14.59 -6.69
CA TRP A 125 -0.35 -14.88 -5.28
C TRP A 125 -1.87 -14.92 -5.05
N ILE A 126 -2.65 -14.89 -6.12
CA ILE A 126 -4.12 -15.00 -6.07
C ILE A 126 -4.50 -16.33 -6.74
N ASP A 127 -5.48 -17.02 -6.17
CA ASP A 127 -6.02 -18.30 -6.67
C ASP A 127 -7.06 -18.10 -7.77
#